data_AF-A0A2E6ZZH9-F1
#
_entry.id   AF-A0A2E6ZZH9-F1
#
_cell.length_a   1.000
_cell.length_b   1.000
_cell.length_c   1.000
_cell.angle_alpha   90.00
_cell.angle_beta   90.00
_cell.angle_gamma   90.00
#
_symmetry.space_group_name_H-M   'P 1'
#
loop_
_entity.id
_entity.type
_entity.pdbx_description
1 polymer ?
#
loop_
_entity_poly.entity_id
_entity_poly.type
_entity_poly.pdbx_seq_one_letter_code
_entity_poly.pdbx_strand_id
1 'polypeptide(L)'
;MAHDLHDAGGMRLRDGWWVLVAAGLLCLLLMGWALAPALLRMVDRPPGDGASIESYEFDLSNSVIEPSLIEAALLHRDMVPVIDAPTVLDMDEIETLNATRSTRYLVSKDLVIGVEINGRARAYPMSVLHVHELVHDELGGLPILVSWHWPTAVARVLVRDTAESRYGISGLVGGGNTLLYVRNPDDRGGEALHSQFLARTITGPEAGDPIETRPHLLTTWSNWKQLHPDSTVIAPDPDLKKRYKKSNPSTYYVNDTLLFPDLAPGTGPGPKAWMTLLETDDGIHGWAWSDLQSRAEDGIVQENGYVFRIGRDPDTIEVRDAASGQLVDTRHGLWFSINALEPDVELH
;
A
#
# COMPACT_ATOMS: atom_id res chain seq x y z
N MET A 1 51.26 79.26 19.59
CA MET A 1 50.03 78.83 20.28
C MET A 1 49.41 77.75 19.41
N ALA A 2 49.63 76.50 19.80
CA ALA A 2 49.17 75.29 19.11
C ALA A 2 47.72 74.95 19.53
N HIS A 3 47.14 73.95 18.85
CA HIS A 3 45.75 73.41 18.90
C HIS A 3 44.91 73.84 17.69
N ASP A 4 44.20 72.97 16.97
CA ASP A 4 44.04 71.51 17.06
C ASP A 4 43.55 71.04 15.69
N LEU A 5 44.13 69.97 15.17
CA LEU A 5 43.60 69.26 13.99
C LEU A 5 42.54 68.29 14.49
N HIS A 6 41.29 68.50 14.07
CA HIS A 6 40.20 67.57 14.29
C HIS A 6 40.54 66.20 13.69
N ASP A 7 40.84 65.23 14.57
CA ASP A 7 41.03 63.83 14.25
C ASP A 7 39.69 63.27 13.74
N ALA A 8 39.62 62.96 12.44
CA ALA A 8 38.49 62.26 11.86
C ALA A 8 38.48 60.84 12.44
N GLY A 9 37.54 60.58 13.35
CA GLY A 9 37.37 59.31 14.06
C GLY A 9 37.08 58.15 13.10
N GLY A 10 38.13 57.60 12.48
CA GLY A 10 38.09 56.30 11.85
C GLY A 10 37.91 55.22 12.91
N MET A 11 36.87 54.39 12.76
CA MET A 11 36.56 53.27 13.65
C MET A 11 37.80 52.39 13.88
N ARG A 12 38.33 52.36 15.11
CA ARG A 12 39.52 51.57 15.44
C ARG A 12 39.09 50.19 15.98
N LEU A 13 39.90 49.16 15.70
CA LEU A 13 39.62 47.77 16.10
C LEU A 13 39.45 47.57 17.63
N ARG A 14 39.91 48.54 18.44
CA ARG A 14 39.85 48.54 19.91
C ARG A 14 38.51 48.97 20.49
N ASP A 15 37.59 49.51 19.68
CA ASP A 15 36.36 50.15 20.17
C ASP A 15 35.20 49.15 20.42
N GLY A 16 35.46 47.83 20.34
CA GLY A 16 34.54 46.77 20.76
C GLY A 16 33.28 46.56 19.89
N TRP A 17 32.96 47.48 18.97
CA TRP A 17 31.80 47.38 18.06
C TRP A 17 31.81 46.12 17.18
N TRP A 18 33.01 45.62 16.85
CA TRP A 18 33.17 44.36 16.10
C TRP A 18 32.60 43.16 16.84
N VAL A 19 32.53 43.20 18.19
CA VAL A 19 31.90 42.14 18.99
C VAL A 19 30.39 42.12 18.78
N LEU A 20 29.76 43.29 18.70
CA LEU A 20 28.32 43.40 18.41
C LEU A 20 28.01 42.95 16.98
N VAL A 21 28.88 43.29 16.02
CA VAL A 21 28.76 42.82 14.63
C VAL A 21 28.98 41.30 14.55
N ALA A 22 30.01 40.76 15.21
CA ALA A 22 30.28 39.34 15.26
C ALA A 22 29.14 38.56 15.94
N ALA A 23 28.61 39.07 17.05
CA ALA A 23 27.46 38.49 17.74
C ALA A 23 26.19 38.56 16.87
N GLY A 24 25.96 39.67 16.17
CA GLY A 24 24.87 39.81 15.21
C GLY A 24 24.96 38.80 14.06
N LEU A 25 26.16 38.64 13.47
CA LEU A 25 26.44 37.66 12.43
C LEU A 25 26.25 36.22 12.94
N LEU A 26 26.69 35.92 14.15
CA LEU A 26 26.50 34.61 14.79
C LEU A 26 25.00 34.32 15.02
N CYS A 27 24.23 35.30 15.51
CA CYS A 27 22.79 35.16 15.68
C CYS A 27 22.07 34.93 14.34
N LEU A 28 22.44 35.65 13.28
CA LEU A 28 21.88 35.45 11.94
C LEU A 28 22.25 34.06 11.39
N LEU A 29 23.47 33.59 11.62
CA LEU A 29 23.91 32.26 11.19
C LEU A 29 23.16 31.16 11.95
N LEU A 30 23.00 31.29 13.26
CA LEU A 30 22.23 30.35 14.09
C LEU A 30 20.74 30.36 13.73
N MET A 31 20.17 31.53 13.47
CA MET A 31 18.77 31.65 13.03
C MET A 31 18.58 31.06 11.63
N GLY A 32 19.51 31.33 10.70
CA GLY A 32 19.52 30.72 9.37
C GLY A 32 19.64 29.20 9.45
N TRP A 33 20.55 28.67 10.29
CA TRP A 33 20.70 27.24 10.52
C TRP A 33 19.44 26.61 11.16
N ALA A 34 18.80 27.29 12.12
CA ALA A 34 17.58 26.81 12.77
C ALA A 34 16.35 26.84 11.85
N LEU A 35 16.24 27.84 10.97
CA LEU A 35 15.13 28.00 10.04
C LEU A 35 15.34 27.27 8.70
N ALA A 36 16.58 26.98 8.31
CA ALA A 36 16.90 26.33 7.04
C ALA A 36 16.14 25.01 6.82
N PRO A 37 16.01 24.09 7.81
CA PRO A 37 15.22 22.87 7.63
C PRO A 37 13.74 23.15 7.35
N ALA A 38 13.15 24.16 7.99
CA ALA A 38 11.76 24.53 7.78
C ALA A 38 11.54 25.19 6.41
N LEU A 39 12.46 26.06 5.99
CA LEU A 39 12.43 26.69 4.67
C LEU A 39 12.65 25.68 3.54
N LEU A 40 13.62 24.77 3.68
CA LEU A 40 13.86 23.71 2.70
C LEU A 40 12.64 22.78 2.55
N ARG A 41 11.99 22.43 3.67
CA ARG A 41 10.71 21.66 3.66
C ARG A 41 9.52 22.39 3.05
N MET A 42 9.58 23.73 2.93
CA MET A 42 8.55 24.50 2.24
C MET A 42 8.77 24.54 0.72
N VAL A 43 10.02 24.46 0.28
CA VAL A 43 10.37 24.47 -1.14
C VAL A 43 10.22 23.09 -1.78
N ASP A 44 10.46 22.03 -1.02
CA ASP A 44 10.43 20.64 -1.51
C ASP A 44 9.35 19.81 -0.81
N ARG A 45 8.08 20.21 -0.99
CA ARG A 45 6.93 19.42 -0.52
C ARG A 45 6.60 18.33 -1.53
N PRO A 46 6.32 17.08 -1.12
CA PRO A 46 5.78 16.06 -2.01
C PRO A 46 4.49 16.55 -2.72
N PRO A 47 4.22 16.14 -3.97
CA PRO A 47 2.95 16.45 -4.63
C PRO A 47 1.76 15.91 -3.86
N GLY A 48 0.61 16.58 -3.97
CA GLY A 48 -0.63 16.20 -3.33
C GLY A 48 -0.93 17.06 -2.11
N ASP A 49 -1.95 17.91 -2.21
CA ASP A 49 -2.47 18.72 -1.11
C ASP A 49 -3.58 18.02 -0.31
N GLY A 50 -3.92 16.79 -0.69
CA GLY A 50 -4.99 16.00 -0.09
C GLY A 50 -6.38 16.26 -0.69
N ALA A 51 -6.54 17.19 -1.65
CA ALA A 51 -7.85 17.57 -2.16
C ALA A 51 -7.90 17.73 -3.69
N SER A 52 -6.97 18.49 -4.28
CA SER A 52 -6.98 18.83 -5.70
C SER A 52 -6.11 17.85 -6.48
N ILE A 53 -6.70 17.18 -7.48
CA ILE A 53 -6.04 16.15 -8.29
C ILE A 53 -4.80 16.70 -9.02
N GLU A 54 -4.86 17.94 -9.50
CA GLU A 54 -3.77 18.58 -10.23
C GLU A 54 -2.52 18.78 -9.35
N SER A 55 -2.70 18.90 -8.03
CA SER A 55 -1.58 19.06 -7.09
C SER A 55 -0.69 17.82 -6.99
N TYR A 56 -1.14 16.67 -7.50
CA TYR A 56 -0.41 15.42 -7.52
C TYR A 56 0.48 15.25 -8.75
N GLU A 57 0.43 16.19 -9.70
CA GLU A 57 1.33 16.28 -10.85
C GLU A 57 1.28 15.08 -11.82
N PHE A 58 0.25 14.22 -11.76
CA PHE A 58 0.06 13.13 -12.74
C PHE A 58 -0.67 13.63 -13.99
N ASP A 59 -0.35 13.05 -15.16
CA ASP A 59 -1.14 13.24 -16.38
C ASP A 59 -2.30 12.22 -16.42
N LEU A 60 -3.53 12.73 -16.38
CA LEU A 60 -4.76 11.93 -16.43
C LEU A 60 -5.48 12.01 -17.79
N SER A 61 -4.91 12.73 -18.75
CA SER A 61 -5.58 13.04 -20.02
C SER A 61 -5.95 11.81 -20.86
N ASN A 62 -5.25 10.69 -20.66
CA ASN A 62 -5.47 9.43 -21.35
C ASN A 62 -5.84 8.26 -20.41
N SER A 63 -6.49 8.56 -19.28
CA SER A 63 -6.95 7.54 -18.34
C SER A 63 -7.86 6.50 -18.99
N VAL A 64 -7.64 5.22 -18.71
CA VAL A 64 -8.52 4.10 -19.13
C VAL A 64 -9.71 3.87 -18.21
N ILE A 65 -9.73 4.49 -17.03
CA ILE A 65 -10.91 4.53 -16.15
C ILE A 65 -11.54 5.92 -16.22
N GLU A 66 -12.85 5.98 -15.98
CA GLU A 66 -13.62 7.23 -15.97
C GLU A 66 -13.00 8.24 -15.00
N PRO A 67 -12.69 9.48 -15.44
CA PRO A 67 -12.07 10.49 -14.57
C PRO A 67 -12.86 10.81 -13.31
N SER A 68 -14.19 10.65 -13.34
CA SER A 68 -15.05 10.84 -12.16
C SER A 68 -14.86 9.79 -11.07
N LEU A 69 -14.20 8.67 -11.38
CA LEU A 69 -13.81 7.65 -10.40
C LEU A 69 -12.45 7.95 -9.76
N ILE A 70 -11.73 8.97 -10.24
CA ILE A 70 -10.43 9.38 -9.69
C ILE A 70 -10.63 10.51 -8.69
N GLU A 71 -10.16 10.32 -7.46
CA GLU A 71 -10.25 11.32 -6.41
C GLU A 71 -9.01 11.31 -5.50
N ALA A 72 -8.81 12.39 -4.75
CA ALA A 72 -7.74 12.52 -3.78
C ALA A 72 -8.08 11.78 -2.47
N ALA A 73 -7.16 10.95 -1.99
CA ALA A 73 -7.36 10.11 -0.80
C ALA A 73 -6.98 10.81 0.53
N LEU A 74 -6.97 12.14 0.57
CA LEU A 74 -6.49 12.96 1.71
C LEU A 74 -5.01 12.71 2.10
N LEU A 75 -4.22 12.11 1.22
CA LEU A 75 -2.80 11.81 1.40
C LEU A 75 -1.99 12.55 0.34
N HIS A 76 -0.79 13.04 0.66
CA HIS A 76 0.16 13.43 -0.38
C HIS A 76 0.87 12.18 -0.93
N ARG A 77 1.54 12.29 -2.08
CA ARG A 77 2.36 11.21 -2.65
C ARG A 77 3.32 10.64 -1.60
N ASP A 78 3.39 9.32 -1.52
CA ASP A 78 4.28 8.57 -0.62
C ASP A 78 4.15 8.90 0.88
N MET A 79 2.99 9.39 1.33
CA MET A 79 2.73 9.56 2.77
C MET A 79 2.73 8.22 3.53
N VAL A 80 2.30 7.15 2.88
CA VAL A 80 2.27 5.78 3.44
C VAL A 80 3.65 5.14 3.23
N PRO A 81 4.35 4.70 4.29
CA PRO A 81 5.70 4.18 4.17
C PRO A 81 5.68 2.78 3.55
N VAL A 82 6.36 2.55 2.44
CA VAL A 82 6.46 1.19 1.86
C VAL A 82 7.58 0.39 2.51
N ILE A 83 7.69 -0.90 2.19
CA ILE A 83 8.89 -1.71 2.47
C ILE A 83 9.58 -2.04 1.15
N ASP A 84 10.88 -1.77 1.09
CA ASP A 84 11.75 -2.15 -0.02
C ASP A 84 12.73 -3.23 0.45
N ALA A 85 12.76 -4.37 -0.24
CA ALA A 85 13.65 -5.50 0.06
C ALA A 85 13.56 -5.92 1.55
N PRO A 86 12.43 -6.53 1.98
CA PRO A 86 12.20 -6.85 3.38
C PRO A 86 13.30 -7.78 3.93
N THR A 87 13.69 -7.56 5.19
CA THR A 87 14.38 -8.59 5.96
C THR A 87 13.46 -9.79 6.09
N VAL A 88 13.98 -11.00 5.85
CA VAL A 88 13.23 -12.24 5.86
C VAL A 88 13.68 -13.09 7.05
N LEU A 89 12.72 -13.67 7.75
CA LEU A 89 12.91 -14.62 8.84
C LEU A 89 12.49 -16.02 8.41
N ASP A 90 13.27 -17.02 8.80
CA ASP A 90 12.84 -18.42 8.72
C ASP A 90 11.95 -18.82 9.91
N MET A 91 11.46 -20.06 9.90
CA MET A 91 10.59 -20.58 10.96
C MET A 91 11.24 -20.60 12.34
N ASP A 92 12.52 -20.96 12.43
CA ASP A 92 13.25 -21.08 13.70
C ASP A 92 13.52 -19.68 14.29
N GLU A 93 13.81 -18.71 13.44
CA GLU A 93 13.96 -17.30 13.81
C GLU A 93 12.64 -16.71 14.33
N ILE A 94 11.50 -17.05 13.71
CA ILE A 94 10.16 -16.63 14.19
C ILE A 94 9.85 -17.24 15.55
N GLU A 95 10.15 -18.53 15.75
CA GLU A 95 9.94 -19.21 17.03
C GLU A 95 10.81 -18.59 18.12
N THR A 96 12.07 -18.30 17.82
CA THR A 96 13.01 -17.59 18.70
C THR A 96 12.51 -16.18 19.03
N LEU A 97 12.04 -15.44 18.03
CA LEU A 97 11.47 -14.09 18.19
C LEU A 97 10.23 -14.12 19.10
N ASN A 98 9.36 -15.11 18.92
CA ASN A 98 8.16 -15.30 19.72
C ASN A 98 8.47 -15.73 21.16
N ALA A 99 9.53 -16.50 21.38
CA ALA A 99 9.95 -16.95 22.71
C ALA A 99 10.64 -15.84 23.52
N THR A 100 11.35 -14.94 22.85
CA THR A 100 12.16 -13.89 23.50
C THR A 100 11.38 -12.60 23.76
N ARG A 101 10.25 -12.37 23.08
CA ARG A 101 9.45 -11.16 23.22
C ARG A 101 8.25 -11.35 24.15
N SER A 102 7.95 -10.31 24.93
CA SER A 102 6.73 -10.27 25.77
C SER A 102 5.43 -10.25 24.98
N THR A 103 5.48 -9.85 23.71
CA THR A 103 4.37 -9.95 22.76
C THR A 103 4.89 -10.70 21.56
N ARG A 104 4.25 -11.84 21.24
CA ARG A 104 4.56 -12.63 20.06
C ARG A 104 4.37 -11.80 18.81
N TYR A 105 5.22 -12.01 17.82
CA TYR A 105 5.12 -11.39 16.52
C TYR A 105 3.96 -11.98 15.71
N LEU A 106 3.92 -13.31 15.60
CA LEU A 106 2.84 -14.06 14.95
C LEU A 106 2.26 -15.11 15.89
N VAL A 107 0.93 -15.17 15.96
CA VAL A 107 0.15 -16.22 16.60
C VAL A 107 -0.80 -16.89 15.60
N SER A 108 -1.33 -18.06 15.94
CA SER A 108 -2.08 -18.92 15.01
C SER A 108 -3.18 -18.22 14.21
N LYS A 109 -3.90 -17.28 14.84
CA LYS A 109 -5.04 -16.58 14.22
C LYS A 109 -4.65 -15.31 13.46
N ASP A 110 -3.39 -14.91 13.49
CA ASP A 110 -2.98 -13.71 12.75
C ASP A 110 -3.10 -13.98 11.26
N LEU A 111 -3.62 -13.00 10.53
CA LEU A 111 -3.78 -13.10 9.09
C LEU A 111 -2.46 -12.76 8.38
N VAL A 112 -2.21 -13.49 7.30
CA VAL A 112 -1.06 -13.31 6.42
C VAL A 112 -1.53 -13.39 4.97
N ILE A 113 -0.95 -12.57 4.10
CA ILE A 113 -0.92 -12.87 2.68
C ILE A 113 0.22 -13.89 2.50
N GLY A 114 -0.11 -15.09 2.06
CA GLY A 114 0.85 -16.12 1.70
C GLY A 114 1.07 -16.15 0.19
N VAL A 115 2.34 -16.22 -0.24
CA VAL A 115 2.72 -16.29 -1.64
C VAL A 115 3.69 -17.44 -1.85
N GLU A 116 3.45 -18.26 -2.87
CA GLU A 116 4.38 -19.30 -3.30
C GLU A 116 4.76 -19.08 -4.77
N ILE A 117 6.05 -18.94 -5.04
CA ILE A 117 6.60 -18.78 -6.40
C ILE A 117 7.81 -19.69 -6.55
N ASN A 118 7.83 -20.51 -7.60
CA ASN A 118 8.92 -21.42 -7.92
C ASN A 118 9.36 -22.31 -6.72
N GLY A 119 8.39 -22.82 -5.96
CA GLY A 119 8.62 -23.67 -4.78
C GLY A 119 9.18 -22.93 -3.56
N ARG A 120 9.19 -21.58 -3.57
CA ARG A 120 9.53 -20.76 -2.41
C ARG A 120 8.29 -20.09 -1.86
N ALA A 121 8.01 -20.32 -0.59
CA ALA A 121 6.87 -19.78 0.13
C ALA A 121 7.30 -18.66 1.09
N ARG A 122 6.53 -17.56 1.10
CA ARG A 122 6.71 -16.45 2.05
C ARG A 122 5.37 -15.91 2.53
N ALA A 123 5.29 -15.61 3.82
CA ALA A 123 4.14 -14.93 4.42
C ALA A 123 4.43 -13.44 4.67
N TYR A 124 3.42 -12.61 4.43
CA TYR A 124 3.41 -11.18 4.64
C TYR A 124 2.32 -10.86 5.66
N PRO A 125 2.67 -10.63 6.95
CA PRO A 125 1.67 -10.43 7.99
C PRO A 125 0.82 -9.18 7.78
N MET A 126 -0.50 -9.32 7.97
CA MET A 126 -1.43 -8.21 7.83
C MET A 126 -1.13 -7.07 8.81
N SER A 127 -0.58 -7.36 9.99
CA SER A 127 -0.13 -6.34 10.94
C SER A 127 0.96 -5.41 10.40
N VAL A 128 1.79 -5.91 9.47
CA VAL A 128 2.79 -5.12 8.74
C VAL A 128 2.13 -4.40 7.57
N LEU A 129 1.31 -5.10 6.79
CA LEU A 129 0.65 -4.55 5.60
C LEU A 129 -0.36 -3.44 5.92
N HIS A 130 -1.01 -3.45 7.08
CA HIS A 130 -1.87 -2.34 7.50
C HIS A 130 -1.12 -1.02 7.75
N VAL A 131 0.22 -1.07 7.84
CA VAL A 131 1.07 0.12 7.99
C VAL A 131 1.74 0.48 6.69
N HIS A 132 2.21 -0.53 5.95
CA HIS A 132 3.06 -0.30 4.80
C HIS A 132 2.35 -0.33 3.46
N GLU A 133 1.25 -1.08 3.36
CA GLU A 133 0.42 -1.31 2.18
C GLU A 133 1.13 -1.93 0.97
N LEU A 134 2.41 -1.61 0.73
CA LEU A 134 3.24 -2.12 -0.36
C LEU A 134 4.54 -2.73 0.19
N VAL A 135 4.88 -3.91 -0.31
CA VAL A 135 6.17 -4.58 -0.08
C VAL A 135 6.79 -4.97 -1.42
N HIS A 136 7.91 -4.34 -1.76
CA HIS A 136 8.73 -4.74 -2.90
C HIS A 136 9.65 -5.87 -2.48
N ASP A 137 9.42 -7.06 -3.03
CA ASP A 137 10.15 -8.26 -2.66
C ASP A 137 10.68 -8.98 -3.91
N GLU A 138 11.56 -9.95 -3.68
CA GLU A 138 11.98 -10.95 -4.65
C GLU A 138 11.76 -12.34 -4.04
N LEU A 139 10.92 -13.15 -4.69
CA LEU A 139 10.57 -14.49 -4.23
C LEU A 139 10.71 -15.49 -5.37
N GLY A 140 11.47 -16.56 -5.13
CA GLY A 140 11.70 -17.58 -6.16
C GLY A 140 12.40 -17.03 -7.41
N GLY A 141 13.17 -15.94 -7.28
CA GLY A 141 13.84 -15.25 -8.39
C GLY A 141 12.94 -14.31 -9.19
N LEU A 142 11.71 -14.06 -8.74
CA LEU A 142 10.77 -13.15 -9.40
C LEU A 142 10.60 -11.86 -8.58
N PRO A 143 10.85 -10.68 -9.17
CA PRO A 143 10.50 -9.40 -8.57
C PRO A 143 8.97 -9.26 -8.45
N ILE A 144 8.48 -9.09 -7.23
CA ILE A 144 7.05 -8.93 -6.95
C ILE A 144 6.77 -7.69 -6.11
N LEU A 145 5.54 -7.20 -6.21
CA LEU A 145 4.94 -6.23 -5.32
C LEU A 145 3.75 -6.91 -4.63
N VAL A 146 3.84 -7.08 -3.31
CA VAL A 146 2.69 -7.46 -2.49
C VAL A 146 1.98 -6.19 -2.05
N SER A 147 0.72 -6.03 -2.44
CA SER A 147 -0.08 -4.86 -2.12
C SER A 147 -1.31 -5.22 -1.28
N TRP A 148 -1.65 -4.31 -0.37
CA TRP A 148 -2.86 -4.34 0.45
C TRP A 148 -3.42 -2.93 0.57
N HIS A 149 -4.69 -2.75 0.26
CA HIS A 149 -5.39 -1.49 0.46
C HIS A 149 -6.58 -1.68 1.40
N TRP A 150 -6.42 -1.26 2.66
CA TRP A 150 -7.42 -1.51 3.69
C TRP A 150 -8.80 -0.89 3.43
N PRO A 151 -8.97 0.31 2.82
CA PRO A 151 -10.30 0.87 2.56
C PRO A 151 -11.17 0.05 1.61
N THR A 152 -10.54 -0.71 0.70
CA THR A 152 -11.24 -1.58 -0.27
C THR A 152 -11.06 -3.06 0.02
N ALA A 153 -10.27 -3.39 1.05
CA ALA A 153 -9.84 -4.74 1.41
C ALA A 153 -9.25 -5.54 0.23
N VAL A 154 -8.54 -4.86 -0.66
CA VAL A 154 -7.93 -5.47 -1.84
C VAL A 154 -6.51 -5.91 -1.50
N ALA A 155 -6.22 -7.18 -1.75
CA ALA A 155 -4.88 -7.75 -1.75
C ALA A 155 -4.52 -8.21 -3.16
N ARG A 156 -3.32 -7.88 -3.64
CA ARG A 156 -2.81 -8.36 -4.93
C ARG A 156 -1.30 -8.59 -4.86
N VAL A 157 -0.82 -9.49 -5.72
CA VAL A 157 0.60 -9.71 -5.96
C VAL A 157 0.88 -9.45 -7.42
N LEU A 158 1.58 -8.36 -7.70
CA LEU A 158 1.95 -7.94 -9.05
C LEU A 158 3.40 -8.34 -9.31
N VAL A 159 3.71 -8.74 -10.55
CA VAL A 159 5.08 -8.93 -11.02
C VAL A 159 5.63 -7.57 -11.43
N ARG A 160 6.87 -7.28 -11.03
CA ARG A 160 7.56 -6.05 -11.40
C ARG A 160 8.50 -6.32 -12.57
N ASP A 161 8.62 -5.37 -13.49
CA ASP A 161 9.51 -5.49 -14.65
C ASP A 161 10.97 -5.75 -14.25
N THR A 162 11.40 -5.12 -13.16
CA THR A 162 12.76 -5.24 -12.65
C THR A 162 12.79 -5.29 -11.13
N ALA A 163 13.84 -5.91 -10.59
CA ALA A 163 14.10 -5.92 -9.15
C ALA A 163 14.30 -4.50 -8.58
N GLU A 164 14.69 -3.52 -9.40
CA GLU A 164 14.92 -2.12 -9.00
C GLU A 164 13.70 -1.22 -9.10
N SER A 165 12.65 -1.62 -9.83
CA SER A 165 11.40 -0.85 -9.88
C SER A 165 10.78 -0.72 -8.49
N ARG A 166 10.40 0.50 -8.11
CA ARG A 166 9.79 0.81 -6.80
C ARG A 166 8.48 1.54 -7.04
N TYR A 167 7.36 0.89 -6.74
CA TYR A 167 6.07 1.55 -6.73
C TYR A 167 5.93 2.47 -5.52
N GLY A 168 5.34 3.63 -5.73
CA GLY A 168 4.90 4.56 -4.71
C GLY A 168 3.38 4.61 -4.63
N ILE A 169 2.87 5.19 -3.55
CA ILE A 169 1.44 5.44 -3.39
C ILE A 169 1.18 6.85 -3.89
N SER A 170 0.34 6.98 -4.91
CA SER A 170 0.08 8.26 -5.57
C SER A 170 -0.62 9.28 -4.67
N GLY A 171 -1.37 8.81 -3.67
CA GLY A 171 -2.31 9.65 -2.90
C GLY A 171 -3.63 9.90 -3.65
N LEU A 172 -3.76 9.40 -4.88
CA LEU A 172 -5.02 9.28 -5.61
C LEU A 172 -5.59 7.87 -5.46
N VAL A 173 -6.91 7.76 -5.58
CA VAL A 173 -7.64 6.51 -5.71
C VAL A 173 -8.43 6.52 -7.01
N GLY A 174 -8.61 5.34 -7.61
CA GLY A 174 -9.53 5.09 -8.73
C GLY A 174 -10.58 4.09 -8.27
N GLY A 175 -11.86 4.46 -8.31
CA GLY A 175 -12.95 3.64 -7.76
C GLY A 175 -12.72 3.30 -6.28
N GLY A 176 -12.11 4.22 -5.53
CA GLY A 176 -11.79 4.08 -4.11
C GLY A 176 -10.59 3.19 -3.80
N ASN A 177 -9.97 2.53 -4.79
CA ASN A 177 -8.73 1.75 -4.61
C ASN A 177 -7.50 2.60 -4.95
N THR A 178 -6.42 2.48 -4.17
CA THR A 178 -5.23 3.31 -4.39
C THR A 178 -4.62 3.11 -5.78
N LEU A 179 -4.29 4.22 -6.44
CA LEU A 179 -3.47 4.22 -7.64
C LEU A 179 -2.01 4.29 -7.24
N LEU A 180 -1.20 3.47 -7.91
CA LEU A 180 0.23 3.38 -7.72
C LEU A 180 0.95 4.08 -8.86
N TYR A 181 2.24 4.36 -8.68
CA TYR A 181 3.11 4.85 -9.75
C TYR A 181 4.52 4.31 -9.54
N VAL A 182 5.29 4.12 -10.61
CA VAL A 182 6.71 3.76 -10.46
C VAL A 182 7.50 5.02 -10.12
N ARG A 183 8.20 5.01 -8.99
CA ARG A 183 9.02 6.13 -8.55
C ARG A 183 10.24 6.28 -9.44
N ASN A 184 10.49 7.51 -9.86
CA ASN A 184 11.71 7.91 -10.51
C ASN A 184 12.41 8.96 -9.63
N PRO A 185 13.66 8.76 -9.19
CA PRO A 185 14.37 9.78 -8.41
C PRO A 185 14.75 11.01 -9.24
N ASP A 186 14.81 10.88 -10.57
CA ASP A 186 15.30 11.91 -11.48
C ASP A 186 14.19 12.75 -12.13
N ASP A 187 12.93 12.29 -12.03
CA ASP A 187 11.77 12.95 -12.62
C ASP A 187 10.61 12.98 -11.62
N ARG A 188 9.82 14.04 -11.65
CA ARG A 188 8.67 14.24 -10.77
C ARG A 188 7.55 14.85 -11.58
N GLY A 189 6.43 14.13 -11.62
CA GLY A 189 5.25 14.49 -12.39
C GLY A 189 5.20 13.80 -13.75
N GLY A 190 3.98 13.57 -14.25
CA GLY A 190 3.72 12.91 -15.53
C GLY A 190 3.93 11.40 -15.53
N GLU A 191 4.24 10.78 -14.39
CA GLU A 191 4.39 9.33 -14.28
C GLU A 191 3.07 8.61 -14.58
N ALA A 192 3.16 7.41 -15.12
CA ALA A 192 2.01 6.55 -15.32
C ALA A 192 1.42 6.12 -13.97
N LEU A 193 0.09 6.18 -13.88
CA LEU A 193 -0.66 5.58 -12.77
C LEU A 193 -0.97 4.12 -13.10
N HIS A 194 -0.98 3.27 -12.09
CA HIS A 194 -1.30 1.85 -12.19
C HIS A 194 -2.32 1.46 -11.12
N SER A 195 -3.27 0.60 -11.45
CA SER A 195 -4.24 0.06 -10.50
C SER A 195 -3.78 -1.29 -9.98
N GLN A 196 -3.66 -1.45 -8.66
CA GLN A 196 -3.42 -2.77 -8.09
C GLN A 196 -4.64 -3.68 -8.30
N PHE A 197 -5.85 -3.16 -8.11
CA PHE A 197 -7.08 -3.95 -8.19
C PHE A 197 -7.33 -4.50 -9.60
N LEU A 198 -7.20 -3.65 -10.62
CA LEU A 198 -7.35 -4.06 -12.02
C LEU A 198 -6.09 -4.72 -12.59
N ALA A 199 -4.96 -4.66 -11.87
CA ALA A 199 -3.65 -5.10 -12.34
C ALA A 199 -3.34 -4.57 -13.74
N ARG A 200 -3.42 -3.24 -13.93
CA ARG A 200 -3.19 -2.60 -15.22
C ARG A 200 -2.67 -1.17 -15.10
N THR A 201 -2.00 -0.70 -16.13
CA THR A 201 -1.63 0.71 -16.28
C THR A 201 -2.86 1.53 -16.63
N ILE A 202 -3.06 2.64 -15.94
CA ILE A 202 -4.25 3.49 -16.00
C ILE A 202 -4.02 4.71 -16.87
N THR A 203 -2.86 5.35 -16.76
CA THR A 203 -2.50 6.56 -17.53
C THR A 203 -1.11 6.43 -18.14
N GLY A 204 -0.76 7.36 -19.02
CA GLY A 204 0.55 7.39 -19.69
C GLY A 204 0.62 6.52 -20.95
N PRO A 205 1.80 6.40 -21.59
CA PRO A 205 1.91 5.76 -22.91
C PRO A 205 1.45 4.30 -22.99
N GLU A 206 1.53 3.59 -21.87
CA GLU A 206 1.18 2.16 -21.70
C GLU A 206 -0.23 2.00 -21.10
N ALA A 207 -1.07 3.05 -21.13
CA ALA A 207 -2.43 3.03 -20.61
C ALA A 207 -3.24 1.85 -21.19
N GLY A 208 -3.76 1.00 -20.30
CA GLY A 208 -4.51 -0.20 -20.63
C GLY A 208 -3.70 -1.50 -20.53
N ASP A 209 -2.37 -1.42 -20.58
CA ASP A 209 -1.48 -2.57 -20.55
C ASP A 209 -1.66 -3.36 -19.24
N PRO A 210 -1.78 -4.70 -19.33
CA PRO A 210 -1.94 -5.55 -18.15
C PRO A 210 -0.62 -5.64 -17.39
N ILE A 211 -0.72 -5.73 -16.06
CA ILE A 211 0.37 -6.03 -15.16
C ILE A 211 0.20 -7.48 -14.74
N GLU A 212 1.24 -8.28 -14.98
CA GLU A 212 1.21 -9.71 -14.64
C GLU A 212 1.03 -9.89 -13.12
N THR A 213 0.22 -10.87 -12.73
CA THR A 213 -0.09 -11.18 -11.33
C THR A 213 0.33 -12.58 -10.93
N ARG A 214 0.37 -12.82 -9.61
CA ARG A 214 0.58 -14.14 -9.03
C ARG A 214 -0.53 -14.48 -8.04
N PRO A 215 -0.99 -15.75 -8.03
CA PRO A 215 -1.88 -16.23 -6.99
C PRO A 215 -1.29 -15.99 -5.60
N HIS A 216 -2.16 -15.65 -4.67
CA HIS A 216 -1.83 -15.48 -3.27
C HIS A 216 -2.97 -15.98 -2.42
N LEU A 217 -2.68 -16.26 -1.14
CA LEU A 217 -3.67 -16.76 -0.20
C LEU A 217 -3.73 -15.84 1.01
N LEU A 218 -4.85 -15.17 1.22
CA LEU A 218 -5.11 -14.49 2.48
C LEU A 218 -5.67 -15.51 3.48
N THR A 219 -4.89 -15.84 4.52
CA THR A 219 -5.24 -16.93 5.44
C THR A 219 -4.66 -16.71 6.83
N THR A 220 -5.03 -17.57 7.77
CA THR A 220 -4.43 -17.55 9.12
C THR A 220 -3.01 -18.12 9.08
N TRP A 221 -2.14 -17.61 9.96
CA TRP A 221 -0.78 -18.07 10.11
C TRP A 221 -0.70 -19.57 10.40
N SER A 222 -1.62 -20.12 11.20
CA SER A 222 -1.65 -21.57 11.44
C SER A 222 -1.93 -22.37 10.17
N ASN A 223 -2.86 -21.91 9.33
CA ASN A 223 -3.19 -22.60 8.08
C ASN A 223 -2.04 -22.49 7.09
N TRP A 224 -1.46 -21.30 6.95
CA TRP A 224 -0.29 -21.09 6.10
C TRP A 224 0.90 -21.97 6.51
N LYS A 225 1.24 -22.02 7.81
CA LYS A 225 2.32 -22.87 8.34
C LYS A 225 2.05 -24.36 8.11
N GLN A 226 0.79 -24.78 8.12
CA GLN A 226 0.43 -26.17 7.80
C GLN A 226 0.66 -26.50 6.32
N LEU A 227 0.32 -25.58 5.42
CA LEU A 227 0.50 -25.74 3.97
C LEU A 227 1.98 -25.61 3.56
N HIS A 228 2.72 -24.70 4.20
CA HIS A 228 4.10 -24.35 3.87
C HIS A 228 4.97 -24.38 5.14
N PRO A 229 5.34 -25.56 5.65
CA PRO A 229 6.13 -25.68 6.88
C PRO A 229 7.54 -25.07 6.76
N ASP A 230 8.08 -24.99 5.54
CA ASP A 230 9.38 -24.38 5.24
C ASP A 230 9.27 -22.90 4.79
N SER A 231 8.10 -22.28 5.01
CA SER A 231 7.87 -20.88 4.62
C SER A 231 8.79 -19.93 5.38
N THR A 232 9.15 -18.85 4.70
CA THR A 232 9.73 -17.67 5.35
C THR A 232 8.65 -16.63 5.67
N VAL A 233 8.98 -15.61 6.46
CA VAL A 233 8.09 -14.48 6.79
C VAL A 233 8.90 -13.19 6.79
N ILE A 234 8.34 -12.08 6.31
CA ILE A 234 9.01 -10.78 6.46
C ILE A 234 9.15 -10.39 7.93
N ALA A 235 10.26 -9.75 8.30
CA ALA A 235 10.50 -9.27 9.64
C ALA A 235 9.68 -7.99 9.92
N PRO A 236 9.22 -7.75 11.17
CA PRO A 236 8.64 -6.48 11.55
C PRO A 236 9.73 -5.43 11.74
N ASP A 237 9.47 -4.18 11.35
CA ASP A 237 10.30 -3.06 11.76
C ASP A 237 10.18 -2.84 13.30
N PRO A 238 11.29 -2.97 14.06
CA PRO A 238 11.26 -2.78 15.51
C PRO A 238 10.84 -1.37 15.93
N ASP A 239 11.11 -0.35 15.11
CA ASP A 239 10.79 1.05 15.39
C ASP A 239 9.30 1.37 15.18
N LEU A 240 8.60 0.55 14.39
CA LEU A 240 7.17 0.70 14.11
C LEU A 240 6.27 -0.17 14.99
N LYS A 241 6.80 -0.85 16.01
CA LYS A 241 6.04 -1.74 16.92
C LYS A 241 4.72 -1.13 17.44
N LYS A 242 4.75 0.15 17.85
CA LYS A 242 3.54 0.84 18.35
C LYS A 242 2.51 1.10 17.24
N ARG A 243 2.96 1.34 16.01
CA ARG A 243 2.12 1.59 14.84
C ARG A 243 1.44 0.29 14.42
N TYR A 244 2.18 -0.81 14.27
CA TYR A 244 1.60 -2.13 13.97
C TYR A 244 0.51 -2.55 14.95
N LYS A 245 0.67 -2.26 16.25
CA LYS A 245 -0.37 -2.58 17.26
C LYS A 245 -1.65 -1.76 17.11
N LYS A 246 -1.57 -0.54 16.56
CA LYS A 246 -2.70 0.40 16.48
C LYS A 246 -3.38 0.39 15.12
N SER A 247 -2.66 0.05 14.06
CA SER A 247 -3.13 0.10 12.67
C SER A 247 -4.02 -1.11 12.32
N ASN A 248 -5.07 -1.40 13.09
CA ASN A 248 -6.04 -2.41 12.70
C ASN A 248 -7.31 -1.71 12.16
N PRO A 249 -7.63 -1.86 10.86
CA PRO A 249 -8.78 -1.21 10.24
C PRO A 249 -10.12 -1.90 10.53
N SER A 250 -10.16 -2.95 11.37
CA SER A 250 -11.37 -3.78 11.57
C SER A 250 -12.64 -3.01 11.89
N THR A 251 -12.56 -1.90 12.62
CA THR A 251 -13.74 -1.07 12.94
C THR A 251 -14.37 -0.42 11.71
N TYR A 252 -13.59 -0.19 10.65
CA TYR A 252 -14.12 0.32 9.38
C TYR A 252 -15.05 -0.69 8.70
N TYR A 253 -14.80 -2.00 8.82
CA TYR A 253 -15.60 -3.03 8.16
C TYR A 253 -16.91 -3.38 8.87
N VAL A 254 -17.14 -2.84 10.07
CA VAL A 254 -18.31 -3.21 10.92
C VAL A 254 -19.60 -2.52 10.48
N ASN A 255 -19.52 -1.40 9.77
CA ASN A 255 -20.68 -0.62 9.32
C ASN A 255 -20.58 -0.30 7.83
N ASP A 256 -21.66 0.21 7.25
CA ASP A 256 -21.74 0.51 5.82
C ASP A 256 -21.22 1.91 5.41
N THR A 257 -20.73 2.73 6.35
CA THR A 257 -20.24 4.08 6.05
C THR A 257 -18.94 4.03 5.27
N LEU A 258 -18.98 4.44 4.00
CA LEU A 258 -17.80 4.46 3.12
C LEU A 258 -16.87 5.64 3.45
N LEU A 259 -15.56 5.42 3.28
CA LEU A 259 -14.57 6.51 3.23
C LEU A 259 -14.74 7.37 1.98
N PHE A 260 -15.31 6.79 0.92
CA PHE A 260 -15.57 7.40 -0.37
C PHE A 260 -17.10 7.33 -0.64
N PRO A 261 -17.89 8.27 -0.10
CA PRO A 261 -19.36 8.17 -0.11
C PRO A 261 -19.98 8.17 -1.50
N ASP A 262 -19.35 8.82 -2.47
CA ASP A 262 -19.84 8.95 -3.85
C ASP A 262 -19.79 7.62 -4.63
N LEU A 263 -19.09 6.62 -4.09
CA LEU A 263 -19.00 5.26 -4.65
C LEU A 263 -20.05 4.29 -4.09
N ALA A 264 -21.04 4.78 -3.34
CA ALA A 264 -22.11 3.92 -2.84
C ALA A 264 -22.85 3.23 -4.02
N PRO A 265 -22.89 1.89 -4.07
CA PRO A 265 -23.50 1.18 -5.18
C PRO A 265 -25.03 1.35 -5.15
N GLY A 266 -25.63 1.52 -6.33
CA GLY A 266 -27.09 1.63 -6.47
C GLY A 266 -27.83 0.30 -6.41
N THR A 267 -27.13 -0.81 -6.67
CA THR A 267 -27.68 -2.17 -6.74
C THR A 267 -26.66 -3.21 -6.25
N GLY A 268 -27.11 -4.45 -6.05
CA GLY A 268 -26.25 -5.57 -5.64
C GLY A 268 -26.16 -5.75 -4.12
N PRO A 269 -25.10 -6.42 -3.63
CA PRO A 269 -24.84 -6.60 -2.21
C PRO A 269 -24.66 -5.28 -1.44
N GLY A 270 -24.56 -5.37 -0.11
CA GLY A 270 -24.22 -4.21 0.72
C GLY A 270 -22.90 -3.56 0.29
N PRO A 271 -22.70 -2.25 0.51
CA PRO A 271 -21.55 -1.50 -0.01
C PRO A 271 -20.20 -2.08 0.44
N LYS A 272 -20.12 -2.64 1.66
CA LYS A 272 -18.94 -3.34 2.18
C LYS A 272 -19.10 -4.86 2.23
N ALA A 273 -19.95 -5.41 1.37
CA ALA A 273 -19.97 -6.85 1.16
C ALA A 273 -18.59 -7.29 0.63
N TRP A 274 -18.06 -8.33 1.25
CA TRP A 274 -16.79 -8.94 0.85
C TRP A 274 -17.03 -9.85 -0.33
N MET A 275 -16.30 -9.60 -1.41
CA MET A 275 -16.47 -10.30 -2.66
C MET A 275 -15.18 -11.02 -3.04
N THR A 276 -15.34 -12.16 -3.69
CA THR A 276 -14.27 -12.83 -4.45
C THR A 276 -14.64 -12.78 -5.91
N LEU A 277 -13.72 -12.28 -6.74
CA LEU A 277 -13.87 -12.24 -8.18
C LEU A 277 -12.92 -13.22 -8.84
N LEU A 278 -13.41 -13.82 -9.90
CA LEU A 278 -12.67 -14.69 -10.78
C LEU A 278 -12.86 -14.26 -12.22
N GLU A 279 -11.75 -14.08 -12.93
CA GLU A 279 -11.75 -13.80 -14.36
C GLU A 279 -11.59 -15.09 -15.14
N THR A 280 -12.49 -15.32 -16.08
CA THR A 280 -12.49 -16.48 -17.00
C THR A 280 -12.60 -15.98 -18.44
N ASP A 281 -12.49 -16.90 -19.41
CA ASP A 281 -12.64 -16.58 -20.83
C ASP A 281 -14.02 -15.98 -21.17
N ASP A 282 -15.05 -16.28 -20.37
CA ASP A 282 -16.43 -15.82 -20.58
C ASP A 282 -16.76 -14.51 -19.82
N GLY A 283 -15.83 -14.01 -18.98
CA GLY A 283 -15.98 -12.75 -18.25
C GLY A 283 -15.54 -12.81 -16.78
N ILE A 284 -15.94 -11.79 -16.02
CA ILE A 284 -15.63 -11.67 -14.59
C ILE A 284 -16.85 -12.11 -13.78
N HIS A 285 -16.66 -13.08 -12.91
CA HIS A 285 -17.69 -13.62 -12.03
C HIS A 285 -17.37 -13.24 -10.58
N GLY A 286 -18.38 -12.88 -9.80
CA GLY A 286 -18.24 -12.42 -8.43
C GLY A 286 -19.17 -13.13 -7.46
N TRP A 287 -18.63 -13.56 -6.32
CA TRP A 287 -19.38 -14.18 -5.23
C TRP A 287 -19.24 -13.38 -3.95
N ALA A 288 -20.36 -13.13 -3.28
CA ALA A 288 -20.34 -12.59 -1.94
C ALA A 288 -19.92 -13.67 -0.94
N TRP A 289 -18.96 -13.36 -0.05
CA TRP A 289 -18.52 -14.29 0.98
C TRP A 289 -19.67 -14.80 1.86
N SER A 290 -20.64 -13.92 2.19
CA SER A 290 -21.80 -14.31 2.98
C SER A 290 -22.70 -15.32 2.27
N ASP A 291 -22.81 -15.24 0.95
CA ASP A 291 -23.56 -16.22 0.17
C ASP A 291 -22.84 -17.56 0.15
N LEU A 292 -21.55 -17.56 -0.20
CA LEU A 292 -20.69 -18.76 -0.17
C LEU A 292 -20.72 -19.44 1.20
N GLN A 293 -20.61 -18.67 2.29
CA GLN A 293 -20.68 -19.19 3.65
C GLN A 293 -22.04 -19.84 3.96
N SER A 294 -23.14 -19.30 3.44
CA SER A 294 -24.48 -19.83 3.70
C SER A 294 -24.75 -21.18 3.02
N ARG A 295 -24.06 -21.45 1.91
CA ARG A 295 -24.20 -22.68 1.11
C ARG A 295 -23.07 -23.69 1.34
N ALA A 296 -22.02 -23.31 2.07
CA ALA A 296 -20.87 -24.17 2.29
C ALA A 296 -21.20 -25.41 3.16
N GLU A 297 -20.83 -26.59 2.66
CA GLU A 297 -20.83 -27.83 3.44
C GLU A 297 -19.41 -28.09 3.94
N ASP A 298 -19.22 -28.17 5.26
CA ASP A 298 -17.90 -28.28 5.90
C ASP A 298 -16.88 -27.22 5.43
N GLY A 299 -17.36 -26.00 5.13
CA GLY A 299 -16.53 -24.89 4.66
C GLY A 299 -16.13 -25.01 3.18
N ILE A 300 -16.79 -25.86 2.41
CA ILE A 300 -16.49 -26.06 0.98
C ILE A 300 -17.74 -25.74 0.13
N VAL A 301 -17.51 -25.04 -0.97
CA VAL A 301 -18.49 -24.88 -2.07
C VAL A 301 -17.82 -25.35 -3.36
N GLN A 302 -18.54 -26.10 -4.19
CA GLN A 302 -18.09 -26.48 -5.54
C GLN A 302 -19.05 -25.94 -6.57
N GLU A 303 -18.56 -25.05 -7.43
CA GLU A 303 -19.39 -24.35 -8.41
C GLU A 303 -18.52 -23.92 -9.60
N ASN A 304 -19.08 -23.96 -10.82
CA ASN A 304 -18.44 -23.51 -12.06
C ASN A 304 -17.04 -24.10 -12.33
N GLY A 305 -16.78 -25.34 -11.89
CA GLY A 305 -15.46 -25.98 -12.07
C GLY A 305 -14.42 -25.59 -11.03
N TYR A 306 -14.80 -24.86 -9.99
CA TYR A 306 -13.93 -24.42 -8.91
C TYR A 306 -14.35 -25.00 -7.56
N VAL A 307 -13.36 -25.16 -6.68
CA VAL A 307 -13.53 -25.53 -5.28
C VAL A 307 -13.17 -24.33 -4.43
N PHE A 308 -14.16 -23.75 -3.76
CA PHE A 308 -13.99 -22.68 -2.80
C PHE A 308 -13.86 -23.29 -1.40
N ARG A 309 -12.78 -22.99 -0.69
CA ARG A 309 -12.69 -23.21 0.76
C ARG A 309 -12.92 -21.90 1.48
N ILE A 310 -14.03 -21.85 2.20
CA ILE A 310 -14.53 -20.65 2.86
C ILE A 310 -14.06 -20.65 4.30
N GLY A 311 -13.16 -19.75 4.63
CA GLY A 311 -12.73 -19.51 5.99
C GLY A 311 -13.76 -18.74 6.80
N ARG A 312 -13.50 -18.66 8.11
CA ARG A 312 -14.41 -18.02 9.08
C ARG A 312 -14.46 -16.50 8.92
N ASP A 313 -13.35 -15.91 8.51
CA ASP A 313 -13.23 -14.48 8.28
C ASP A 313 -13.41 -14.20 6.78
N PRO A 314 -14.06 -13.10 6.40
CA PRO A 314 -14.49 -12.86 5.02
C PRO A 314 -13.36 -12.72 4.01
N ASP A 315 -12.17 -12.49 4.53
CA ASP A 315 -10.91 -12.31 3.82
C ASP A 315 -10.11 -13.61 3.71
N THR A 316 -10.67 -14.74 4.18
CA THR A 316 -10.02 -16.05 4.15
C THR A 316 -10.70 -17.04 3.21
N ILE A 317 -10.80 -16.69 1.91
CA ILE A 317 -11.28 -17.60 0.86
C ILE A 317 -10.10 -18.15 0.07
N GLU A 318 -10.08 -19.46 -0.15
CA GLU A 318 -9.19 -20.13 -1.10
C GLU A 318 -10.01 -20.62 -2.29
N VAL A 319 -9.57 -20.35 -3.51
CA VAL A 319 -10.20 -20.89 -4.73
C VAL A 319 -9.20 -21.76 -5.48
N ARG A 320 -9.59 -23.00 -5.75
CA ARG A 320 -8.79 -23.94 -6.55
C ARG A 320 -9.58 -24.41 -7.75
N ASP A 321 -8.87 -24.61 -8.86
CA ASP A 321 -9.43 -25.30 -10.02
C ASP A 321 -9.75 -26.76 -9.63
N ALA A 322 -10.97 -27.22 -9.90
CA ALA A 322 -11.43 -28.52 -9.43
C ALA A 322 -10.72 -29.70 -10.12
N ALA A 323 -10.22 -29.49 -11.35
CA ALA A 323 -9.57 -30.54 -12.13
C ALA A 323 -8.10 -30.73 -11.76
N SER A 324 -7.34 -29.63 -11.68
CA SER A 324 -5.90 -29.61 -11.41
C SER A 324 -5.57 -29.49 -9.93
N GLY A 325 -6.49 -28.97 -9.12
CA GLY A 325 -6.25 -28.62 -7.72
C GLY A 325 -5.31 -27.42 -7.54
N GLN A 326 -4.94 -26.71 -8.61
CA GLN A 326 -4.08 -25.53 -8.52
C GLN A 326 -4.82 -24.34 -7.90
N LEU A 327 -4.08 -23.52 -7.16
CA LEU A 327 -4.59 -22.26 -6.63
C LEU A 327 -4.83 -21.30 -7.79
N VAL A 328 -6.01 -20.69 -7.81
CA VAL A 328 -6.42 -19.74 -8.84
C VAL A 328 -6.12 -18.32 -8.37
N ASP A 329 -5.68 -17.45 -9.28
CA ASP A 329 -5.50 -16.04 -8.95
C ASP A 329 -6.86 -15.33 -8.90
N THR A 330 -7.36 -15.10 -7.68
CA THR A 330 -8.61 -14.38 -7.44
C THR A 330 -8.37 -12.95 -7.00
N ARG A 331 -9.36 -12.09 -7.23
CA ARG A 331 -9.40 -10.74 -6.66
C ARG A 331 -10.35 -10.74 -5.48
N HIS A 332 -9.91 -10.22 -4.34
CA HIS A 332 -10.77 -9.99 -3.19
C HIS A 332 -10.95 -8.49 -2.98
N GLY A 333 -12.13 -8.08 -2.51
CA GLY A 333 -12.39 -6.68 -2.21
C GLY A 333 -13.81 -6.41 -1.75
N LEU A 334 -14.07 -5.15 -1.43
CA LEU A 334 -15.39 -4.67 -1.03
C LEU A 334 -16.21 -4.24 -2.23
N TRP A 335 -17.52 -4.53 -2.18
CA TRP A 335 -18.44 -4.35 -3.30
C TRP A 335 -18.46 -2.94 -3.88
N PHE A 336 -18.41 -1.87 -3.07
CA PHE A 336 -18.45 -0.49 -3.57
C PHE A 336 -17.36 -0.19 -4.61
N SER A 337 -16.14 -0.69 -4.39
CA SER A 337 -15.00 -0.45 -5.26
C SER A 337 -15.07 -1.34 -6.52
N ILE A 338 -15.51 -2.59 -6.33
CA ILE A 338 -15.73 -3.53 -7.42
C ILE A 338 -16.82 -3.02 -8.36
N ASN A 339 -17.97 -2.62 -7.83
CA ASN A 339 -19.08 -2.08 -8.61
C ASN A 339 -18.69 -0.81 -9.39
N ALA A 340 -17.76 -0.02 -8.85
CA ALA A 340 -17.26 1.17 -9.52
C ALA A 340 -16.30 0.85 -10.68
N LEU A 341 -15.42 -0.14 -10.50
CA LEU A 341 -14.34 -0.46 -11.46
C LEU A 341 -14.69 -1.59 -12.43
N GLU A 342 -15.62 -2.45 -12.07
CA GLU A 342 -16.06 -3.64 -12.82
C GLU A 342 -17.60 -3.71 -12.80
N PRO A 343 -18.31 -2.71 -13.37
CA PRO A 343 -19.77 -2.64 -13.30
C PRO A 343 -20.49 -3.80 -14.00
N ASP A 344 -19.80 -4.50 -14.92
CA ASP A 344 -20.32 -5.62 -15.70
C ASP A 344 -20.05 -6.99 -15.05
N VAL A 345 -19.53 -7.03 -13.82
CA VAL A 345 -19.30 -8.28 -13.08
C VAL A 345 -20.59 -9.09 -12.93
N GLU A 346 -20.54 -10.36 -13.32
CA GLU A 346 -21.66 -11.27 -13.14
C GLU A 346 -21.68 -11.77 -11.69
N LEU A 347 -22.77 -11.51 -10.97
CA LEU A 347 -22.93 -11.96 -9.59
C LEU A 347 -23.58 -13.34 -9.53
N HIS A 348 -23.00 -14.24 -8.72
CA HIS A 348 -23.44 -15.62 -8.51
C HIS A 348 -23.99 -15.84 -7.09
#